data_AF-A0A540NTQ4-F1
#
_entry.id   AF-A0A540NTQ4-F1
#
_cell.length_a   1.000
_cell.length_b   1.000
_cell.length_c   1.000
_cell.angle_alpha   90.00
_cell.angle_beta   90.00
_cell.angle_gamma   90.00
#
_symmetry.space_group_name_H-M   'P 1'
#
loop_
_entity.id
_entity.type
_entity.pdbx_description
1 polymer ?
#
loop_
_entity_poly.entity_id
_entity_poly.type
_entity_poly.pdbx_seq_one_letter_code
_entity_poly.pdbx_strand_id
1 'polypeptide(L)' 'MTFYASHIYREGNLVADNFANMGLSSPSLTWHDSPPMAVRATLFSDYVGLPGYRFSN' A
#
# COMPACT_ATOMS: atom_id res chain seq x y z
N MET A 1 -9.45 18.54 -14.27
CA MET A 1 -9.19 17.32 -13.50
C MET A 1 -8.69 17.76 -12.14
N THR A 2 -9.46 17.52 -11.09
CA THR A 2 -9.11 17.98 -9.73
C THR A 2 -8.42 16.84 -9.00
N PHE A 3 -7.15 17.01 -8.66
CA PHE A 3 -6.39 16.04 -7.88
C PHE A 3 -6.64 16.30 -6.39
N TYR A 4 -7.01 15.25 -5.66
CA TYR A 4 -7.16 15.30 -4.21
C TYR A 4 -6.04 14.50 -3.57
N ALA A 5 -5.28 15.15 -2.68
CA ALA A 5 -4.29 14.51 -1.83
C ALA A 5 -4.59 14.87 -0.37
N SER A 6 -4.50 13.87 0.49
CA SER A 6 -4.63 14.02 1.93
C SER A 6 -3.51 13.26 2.61
N HIS A 7 -3.06 13.76 3.75
CA HIS A 7 -2.15 13.01 4.62
C HIS A 7 -2.86 11.78 5.20
N ILE A 8 -2.13 10.69 5.45
CA ILE A 8 -2.59 9.52 6.21
C ILE A 8 -1.46 9.03 7.12
N TYR A 9 -1.78 8.29 8.18
CA TYR A 9 -0.76 7.65 9.01
C TYR A 9 0.03 6.62 8.20
N ARG A 10 1.31 6.42 8.55
CA ARG A 10 2.20 5.47 7.86
C ARG A 10 1.66 4.04 7.94
N GLU A 11 1.09 3.68 9.08
CA GLU A 11 0.40 2.41 9.35
C GLU A 11 -0.82 2.21 8.45
N GLY A 12 -1.41 3.29 7.94
CA GLY A 12 -2.50 3.26 6.95
C GLY A 12 -2.04 3.19 5.50
N ASN A 13 -0.74 3.15 5.23
CA ASN A 13 -0.17 3.13 3.88
C ASN A 13 0.74 1.91 3.64
N LEU A 14 0.47 0.79 4.33
CA LEU A 14 1.36 -0.36 4.38
C LEU A 14 1.55 -1.06 3.03
N VAL A 15 0.56 -1.07 2.15
CA VAL A 15 0.72 -1.67 0.80
C VAL A 15 1.80 -0.92 0.02
N ALA A 16 1.73 0.41 -0.01
CA ALA A 16 2.74 1.22 -0.69
C ALA A 16 4.11 1.10 -0.02
N ASP A 17 4.16 1.07 1.32
CA ASP A 17 5.41 0.88 2.07
C ASP A 17 6.07 -0.47 1.76
N ASN A 18 5.27 -1.55 1.70
CA ASN A 18 5.77 -2.87 1.34
C ASN A 18 6.32 -2.89 -0.10
N PHE A 19 5.63 -2.28 -1.07
CA PHE A 19 6.14 -2.18 -2.44
C PHE A 19 7.44 -1.35 -2.53
N ALA A 20 7.54 -0.24 -1.79
CA ALA A 20 8.76 0.55 -1.72
C ALA A 20 9.94 -0.29 -1.18
N ASN A 21 9.71 -1.06 -0.11
CA ASN A 21 10.72 -1.95 0.46
C ASN A 21 11.12 -3.08 -0.50
N MET A 22 10.17 -3.67 -1.23
CA MET A 22 10.47 -4.65 -2.28
C MET A 22 11.27 -4.06 -3.43
N GLY A 23 11.00 -2.80 -3.79
CA GLY A 23 11.75 -2.08 -4.81
C GLY A 23 13.23 -1.92 -4.48
N LEU A 24 13.59 -1.79 -3.19
CA LEU A 24 14.98 -1.67 -2.74
C LEU A 24 15.81 -2.93 -3.05
N SER A 25 15.18 -4.10 -3.09
CA SER A 25 15.83 -5.37 -3.44
C SER A 25 15.61 -5.80 -4.89
N SER A 26 14.85 -5.02 -5.67
CA SER A 26 14.59 -5.34 -7.08
C SER A 26 15.72 -4.82 -7.97
N PRO A 27 16.40 -5.70 -8.74
CA PRO A 27 17.52 -5.29 -9.59
C PRO A 27 17.08 -4.48 -10.82
N SER A 28 15.79 -4.53 -11.16
CA SER A 28 15.20 -3.85 -12.30
C SER A 28 13.72 -3.52 -12.05
N LEU A 29 13.16 -2.67 -12.90
CA LEU A 29 11.72 -2.42 -12.93
C LEU A 29 11.00 -3.71 -13.30
N THR A 30 10.09 -4.16 -12.42
CA THR A 30 9.36 -5.41 -12.57
C THR A 30 7.86 -5.14 -12.55
N TRP A 31 7.15 -5.72 -13.51
CA TRP A 31 5.69 -5.75 -13.53
C TRP A 31 5.21 -7.08 -12.99
N HIS A 32 4.19 -7.06 -12.13
CA HIS A 32 3.60 -8.26 -11.56
C HIS A 32 2.16 -8.40 -12.06
N ASP A 33 1.83 -9.55 -12.66
CA ASP A 33 0.47 -9.86 -13.14
C ASP A 33 -0.53 -10.06 -11.99
N SER A 34 -0.03 -10.31 -10.78
CA SER A 34 -0.82 -10.44 -9.56
C SER A 34 -0.06 -9.87 -8.36
N PRO A 35 -0.75 -9.42 -7.30
CA PRO A 35 -0.09 -8.89 -6.11
C PRO A 35 0.87 -9.91 -5.49
N PRO A 36 2.15 -9.55 -5.29
CA PRO A 36 3.12 -10.43 -4.62
C PRO A 36 2.63 -10.90 -3.25
N MET A 37 3.04 -12.11 -2.84
CA MET A 37 2.63 -12.69 -1.54
C MET A 37 2.89 -11.76 -0.35
N ALA A 38 3.99 -11.00 -0.38
CA ALA A 38 4.38 -10.05 0.67
C ALA A 38 3.37 -8.90 0.88
N VAL A 39 2.57 -8.54 -0.13
CA VAL A 39 1.58 -7.46 -0.03
C VAL A 39 0.14 -7.97 0.13
N ARG A 40 -0.12 -9.27 0.00
CA ARG A 40 -1.50 -9.80 -0.01
C ARG A 40 -2.26 -9.53 1.28
N ALA A 41 -1.61 -9.67 2.43
CA ALA A 41 -2.26 -9.47 3.73
C ALA A 41 -2.66 -7.99 3.91
N THR A 42 -1.74 -7.06 3.65
CA THR A 42 -2.01 -5.62 3.76
C THR A 42 -3.01 -5.15 2.72
N LEU A 43 -2.94 -5.68 1.49
CA LEU A 43 -3.91 -5.39 0.44
C LEU A 43 -5.32 -5.89 0.80
N PHE A 44 -5.44 -7.07 1.41
CA PHE A 44 -6.73 -7.56 1.88
C PHE A 44 -7.28 -6.69 3.02
N SER A 45 -6.43 -6.29 3.95
CA SER A 45 -6.80 -5.37 5.03
C SER A 45 -7.31 -4.04 4.48
N ASP A 46 -6.61 -3.43 3.50
CA ASP A 46 -7.08 -2.23 2.80
C ASP A 46 -8.44 -2.44 2.13
N TYR A 47 -8.64 -3.59 1.47
CA TYR A 47 -9.89 -3.94 0.81
C TYR A 47 -11.07 -4.02 1.78
N VAL A 48 -10.86 -4.55 2.99
CA VAL A 48 -11.91 -4.63 4.03
C VAL A 48 -11.96 -3.40 4.94
N GLY A 49 -11.12 -2.38 4.70
CA GLY A 49 -11.08 -1.13 5.46
C GLY A 49 -10.44 -1.25 6.85
N LEU A 50 -9.52 -2.20 7.03
CA LEU A 50 -8.84 -2.47 8.29
C LEU A 50 -7.33 -2.22 8.21
N PRO A 51 -6.71 -1.85 9.32
CA PRO A 51 -7.29 -1.07 10.41
C PRO A 51 -7.71 0.31 9.86
N GLY A 52 -8.74 0.91 10.43
CA GLY A 52 -9.23 2.22 10.01
C GLY A 52 -8.26 3.36 10.40
N TYR A 53 -7.08 3.42 9.76
CA TYR A 53 -6.05 4.44 9.99
C TYR A 53 -6.32 5.74 9.23
N ARG A 54 -7.45 5.85 8.53
CA ARG A 54 -7.93 7.14 8.04
C ARG A 54 -8.58 7.85 9.21
N PHE A 55 -8.36 9.17 9.30
CA PHE A 55 -8.88 9.98 10.38
C PHE A 55 -10.36 9.66 10.65
N SER A 56 -10.64 9.11 11.83
CA SER A 56 -11.99 9.13 12.40
C SER A 56 -12.26 10.56 12.84
N ASN A 57 -13.34 11.16 12.32
CA ASN A 57 -13.87 12.42 12.85
C ASN A 57 -14.18 12.28 14.34
#